data_AF-A0A0Q6SQ86-F1
#
_entry.id   AF-A0A0Q6SQ86-F1
#
_cell.length_a   1.000
_cell.length_b   1.000
_cell.length_c   1.000
_cell.angle_alpha   90.00
_cell.angle_beta   90.00
_cell.angle_gamma   90.00
#
_symmetry.space_group_name_H-M   'P 1'
#
loop_
_entity.id
_entity.type
_entity.pdbx_description
1 polymer ?
#
loop_
_entity_poly.entity_id
_entity_poly.type
_entity_poly.pdbx_seq_one_letter_code
_entity_poly.pdbx_strand_id
1 'polypeptide(L)'
;MAGDISLYKNHVLFLSHRFFIKDNCDELRLHAHKYDFDICFFHELSDFVAAVERDAGDSLYLIDLDALYNMQSDMLAARKTLLLGELLQRLPGDRRYVYLQSERQGGRFALQQRLVDSNCLAYAEKPIANDVLVDKLFNLFVQQKRADVVRVTMLGAPPGWDEAALRAQRLDVVYHADPQTLHLRVKDLRPDIVLITDEEYERTEAVVRVLKRNIEADPVREITLLQRRADPVQARRALDSGFDALLAMDDPDLLARQLLNRADKIRISRDLIGKDRATGLLNKIGLQQKTQSLICRALLEGKPLCLGVIDIDKFKTINDTWGHYFGDIVIKRLSLTLAARMDEADLLSRFGGEEFVVVFWDCTLEQGWRRLDAMRQAFGAAAFEVKPGDVRHFSFSGGLAAFPAYRSENELFLRADAMLYEAKEGGRNQIRPVPQPVAQTG
;
A
#
# COMPACT_ATOMS: atom_id res chain seq x y z
N MET A 1 -30.45 16.00 3.05
CA MET A 1 -29.33 15.83 3.99
C MET A 1 -28.28 14.99 3.28
N ALA A 2 -27.24 15.65 2.79
CA ALA A 2 -26.13 15.00 2.10
C ALA A 2 -25.27 14.31 3.18
N GLY A 3 -25.24 12.97 3.16
CA GLY A 3 -24.26 12.24 3.94
C GLY A 3 -22.88 12.57 3.40
N ASP A 4 -22.00 13.05 4.27
CA ASP A 4 -20.59 13.32 3.98
C ASP A 4 -19.98 12.03 3.41
N ILE A 5 -19.72 12.01 2.10
CA ILE A 5 -19.01 10.90 1.46
C ILE A 5 -17.57 11.04 1.93
N SER A 6 -17.12 10.13 2.80
CA SER A 6 -15.75 10.20 3.30
C SER A 6 -14.76 10.12 2.13
N LEU A 7 -13.83 11.08 2.10
CA LEU A 7 -12.78 11.25 1.10
C LEU A 7 -11.73 10.12 1.10
N TYR A 8 -11.66 9.30 2.17
CA TYR A 8 -10.65 8.25 2.34
C TYR A 8 -11.29 6.94 2.76
N LYS A 9 -10.76 5.81 2.25
CA LYS A 9 -11.30 4.47 2.57
C LYS A 9 -11.12 4.07 4.03
N ASN A 10 -10.05 4.51 4.66
CA ASN A 10 -9.75 4.15 6.04
C ASN A 10 -9.42 5.40 6.86
N HIS A 11 -9.60 5.34 8.18
CA HIS A 11 -9.36 6.46 9.07
C HIS A 11 -8.60 6.01 10.31
N VAL A 12 -7.69 6.86 10.78
CA VAL A 12 -7.03 6.71 12.07
C VAL A 12 -7.57 7.80 12.97
N LEU A 13 -8.23 7.42 14.06
CA LEU A 13 -8.54 8.34 15.14
C LEU A 13 -7.35 8.34 16.07
N PHE A 14 -6.76 9.50 16.31
CA PHE A 14 -5.50 9.59 17.02
C PHE A 14 -5.57 10.56 18.20
N LEU A 15 -5.54 10.00 19.42
CA LEU A 15 -5.40 10.76 20.65
C LEU A 15 -3.92 11.13 20.90
N SER A 16 -3.57 12.41 20.73
CA SER A 16 -2.24 12.94 21.06
C SER A 16 -2.26 14.43 21.39
N HIS A 17 -1.36 14.87 22.28
CA HIS A 17 -1.29 16.27 22.74
C HIS A 17 -0.05 17.03 22.22
N ARG A 18 1.11 16.34 22.07
CA ARG A 18 2.36 16.83 21.45
C ARG A 18 3.17 15.63 20.96
N PHE A 19 3.05 15.30 19.68
CA PHE A 19 3.56 14.04 19.15
C PHE A 19 5.08 14.04 18.87
N PHE A 20 5.68 15.20 18.60
CA PHE A 20 7.13 15.36 18.30
C PHE A 20 7.76 16.62 18.95
N ILE A 21 9.09 16.69 18.89
CA ILE A 21 9.93 17.85 19.26
C ILE A 21 9.51 19.13 18.48
N LYS A 22 8.86 18.99 17.32
CA LYS A 22 8.14 20.04 16.56
C LYS A 22 6.80 19.48 16.09
N ASP A 23 5.71 20.20 16.29
CA ASP A 23 4.37 19.80 15.88
C ASP A 23 4.30 19.66 14.35
N ASN A 24 3.87 18.49 13.85
CA ASN A 24 3.98 18.13 12.44
C ASN A 24 2.81 17.26 11.95
N CYS A 25 1.62 17.48 12.51
CA CYS A 25 0.39 16.74 12.19
C CYS A 25 0.06 16.75 10.69
N ASP A 26 0.35 17.86 10.00
CA ASP A 26 0.10 18.00 8.56
C ASP A 26 1.02 17.09 7.73
N GLU A 27 2.30 16.96 8.10
CA GLU A 27 3.21 16.02 7.44
C GLU A 27 2.75 14.57 7.68
N LEU A 28 2.32 14.23 8.89
CA LEU A 28 1.83 12.88 9.19
C LEU A 28 0.56 12.53 8.40
N ARG A 29 -0.44 13.43 8.33
CA ARG A 29 -1.63 13.25 7.47
C ARG A 29 -1.25 13.06 6.02
N LEU A 30 -0.32 13.87 5.56
CA LEU A 30 0.11 13.83 4.18
C LEU A 30 0.86 12.55 3.85
N HIS A 31 1.57 11.95 4.82
CA HIS A 31 2.06 10.59 4.68
C HIS A 31 0.91 9.58 4.64
N ALA A 32 -0.09 9.70 5.51
CA ALA A 32 -1.27 8.83 5.56
C ALA A 32 -2.09 8.83 4.26
N HIS A 33 -2.34 10.01 3.68
CA HIS A 33 -3.12 10.16 2.44
C HIS A 33 -2.49 9.41 1.26
N LYS A 34 -1.15 9.24 1.23
CA LYS A 34 -0.46 8.39 0.23
C LYS A 34 -0.87 6.93 0.28
N TYR A 35 -1.36 6.49 1.44
CA TYR A 35 -1.78 5.15 1.75
C TYR A 35 -3.31 4.99 1.76
N ASP A 36 -4.05 5.99 1.26
CA ASP A 36 -5.52 5.99 1.19
C ASP A 36 -6.18 5.87 2.58
N PHE A 37 -5.64 6.61 3.55
CA PHE A 37 -6.28 6.82 4.85
C PHE A 37 -6.01 8.20 5.42
N ASP A 38 -6.93 8.72 6.23
CA ASP A 38 -6.78 10.00 6.93
C ASP A 38 -6.45 9.81 8.42
N ILE A 39 -5.94 10.86 9.07
CA ILE A 39 -5.71 10.91 10.51
C ILE A 39 -6.50 12.08 11.12
N CYS A 40 -7.47 11.71 11.96
CA CYS A 40 -8.27 12.61 12.78
C CYS A 40 -7.62 12.72 14.16
N PHE A 41 -7.08 13.90 14.49
CA PHE A 41 -6.43 14.12 15.80
C PHE A 41 -7.44 14.55 16.85
N PHE A 42 -7.25 14.04 18.05
CA PHE A 42 -8.00 14.37 19.26
C PHE A 42 -7.01 14.77 20.35
N HIS A 43 -7.35 15.83 21.08
CA HIS A 43 -6.53 16.32 22.20
C HIS A 43 -7.15 15.99 23.57
N GLU A 44 -8.45 15.68 23.58
CA GLU A 44 -9.23 15.32 24.76
C GLU A 44 -9.71 13.86 24.68
N LEU A 45 -9.64 13.14 25.80
CA LEU A 45 -10.01 11.72 25.85
C LEU A 45 -11.52 11.52 25.62
N SER A 46 -12.35 12.41 26.15
CA SER A 46 -13.81 12.35 26.00
C SER A 46 -14.25 12.46 24.54
N ASP A 47 -13.68 13.40 23.79
CA ASP A 47 -13.95 13.57 22.36
C ASP A 47 -13.49 12.37 21.54
N PHE A 48 -12.31 11.82 21.86
CA PHE A 48 -11.79 10.62 21.23
C PHE A 48 -12.70 9.41 21.47
N VAL A 49 -13.10 9.16 22.72
CA VAL A 49 -14.00 8.05 23.08
C VAL A 49 -15.34 8.20 22.36
N ALA A 50 -15.93 9.39 22.37
CA ALA A 50 -17.19 9.66 21.68
C ALA A 50 -17.07 9.48 20.15
N ALA A 51 -15.90 9.70 19.55
CA ALA A 51 -15.65 9.43 18.14
C ALA A 51 -15.49 7.92 17.87
N VAL A 52 -14.76 7.19 18.73
CA VAL A 52 -14.61 5.73 18.64
C VAL A 52 -15.95 5.01 18.77
N GLU A 53 -16.83 5.45 19.68
CA GLU A 53 -18.16 4.86 19.85
C GLU A 53 -19.08 5.06 18.64
N ARG A 54 -18.91 6.18 17.91
CA ARG A 54 -19.69 6.50 16.70
C ARG A 54 -19.14 5.85 15.42
N ASP A 55 -17.89 5.39 15.45
CA ASP A 55 -17.23 4.80 14.30
C ASP A 55 -17.80 3.40 13.99
N ALA A 56 -17.88 3.02 12.71
CA ALA A 56 -18.43 1.73 12.30
C ALA A 56 -17.52 0.54 12.65
N GLY A 57 -16.25 0.78 13.00
CA GLY A 57 -15.26 -0.26 13.34
C GLY A 57 -14.19 -0.52 12.29
N ASP A 58 -14.22 0.24 11.20
CA ASP A 58 -13.28 0.11 10.08
C ASP A 58 -12.02 0.98 10.24
N SER A 59 -11.99 1.77 11.31
CA SER A 59 -10.90 2.70 11.64
C SER A 59 -9.85 2.08 12.58
N LEU A 60 -8.64 2.63 12.59
CA LEU A 60 -7.63 2.36 13.60
C LEU A 60 -7.71 3.41 14.72
N TYR A 61 -7.64 2.98 15.97
CA TYR A 61 -7.68 3.87 17.13
C TYR A 61 -6.29 3.94 17.76
N LEU A 62 -5.61 5.06 17.57
CA LEU A 62 -4.24 5.29 18.03
C LEU A 62 -4.23 6.15 19.29
N ILE A 63 -3.45 5.76 20.30
CA ILE A 63 -3.34 6.47 21.57
C ILE A 63 -1.87 6.71 21.90
N ASP A 64 -1.50 7.98 22.02
CA ASP A 64 -0.21 8.38 22.60
C ASP A 64 -0.30 8.39 24.13
N LEU A 65 0.36 7.44 24.79
CA LEU A 65 0.35 7.32 26.25
C LEU A 65 0.98 8.53 26.94
N ASP A 66 1.83 9.32 26.28
CA ASP A 66 2.35 10.56 26.87
C ASP A 66 1.31 11.68 26.87
N ALA A 67 0.28 11.63 26.02
CA ALA A 67 -0.83 12.59 26.07
C ALA A 67 -1.60 12.50 27.41
N LEU A 68 -1.60 11.33 28.02
CA LEU A 68 -2.27 11.05 29.29
C LEU A 68 -1.57 11.67 30.51
N TYR A 69 -0.31 12.09 30.36
CA TYR A 69 0.42 12.77 31.43
C TYR A 69 0.00 14.24 31.63
N ASN A 70 -0.77 14.82 30.69
CA ASN A 70 -1.09 16.26 30.67
C ASN A 70 -2.60 16.60 30.55
N MET A 71 -3.52 15.64 30.61
CA MET A 71 -4.97 15.94 30.53
C MET A 71 -5.45 16.61 31.82
N GLN A 72 -5.69 17.93 31.75
CA GLN A 72 -6.00 18.82 32.88
C GLN A 72 -7.51 19.09 33.05
N SER A 73 -8.33 18.84 32.03
CA SER A 73 -9.73 19.27 31.90
C SER A 73 -10.74 18.32 32.55
N ASP A 74 -10.42 17.03 32.67
CA ASP A 74 -11.36 15.98 33.13
C ASP A 74 -11.38 15.79 34.67
N MET A 75 -10.50 16.44 35.43
CA MET A 75 -10.45 16.32 36.90
C MET A 75 -10.68 17.67 37.59
N LEU A 76 -11.87 17.85 38.17
CA LEU A 76 -12.19 18.90 39.14
C LEU A 76 -11.39 18.79 40.47
N ALA A 77 -10.42 17.87 40.57
CA ALA A 77 -9.56 17.74 41.73
C ALA A 77 -8.13 17.31 41.34
N ALA A 78 -7.18 18.23 41.53
CA ALA A 78 -5.75 18.03 41.75
C ALA A 78 -5.00 16.94 40.92
N ARG A 79 -4.14 17.40 40.00
CA ARG A 79 -2.88 16.78 39.53
C ARG A 79 -2.78 15.25 39.76
N LYS A 80 -3.47 14.45 38.96
CA LYS A 80 -3.16 13.01 38.84
C LYS A 80 -2.87 12.66 37.40
N THR A 81 -1.70 12.06 37.18
CA THR A 81 -1.41 11.28 35.97
C THR A 81 -2.48 10.19 35.84
N LEU A 82 -3.17 10.13 34.70
CA LEU A 82 -4.12 9.04 34.43
C LEU A 82 -3.34 7.72 34.39
N LEU A 83 -3.72 6.76 35.23
CA LEU A 83 -3.09 5.43 35.22
C LEU A 83 -3.63 4.62 34.04
N LEU A 84 -2.81 3.71 33.48
CA LEU A 84 -3.23 2.84 32.37
C LEU A 84 -4.54 2.08 32.66
N GLY A 85 -4.76 1.65 33.91
CA GLY A 85 -6.00 0.99 34.29
C GLY A 85 -7.25 1.87 34.18
N GLU A 86 -7.12 3.16 34.48
CA GLU A 86 -8.23 4.13 34.38
C GLU A 86 -8.54 4.47 32.92
N LEU A 87 -7.50 4.57 32.07
CA LEU A 87 -7.67 4.68 30.62
C LEU A 87 -8.46 3.50 30.06
N LEU A 88 -8.00 2.27 30.36
CA LEU A 88 -8.62 1.06 29.82
C LEU A 88 -10.09 0.91 30.22
N GLN A 89 -10.50 1.43 31.38
CA GLN A 89 -11.91 1.44 31.81
C GLN A 89 -12.79 2.44 31.05
N ARG A 90 -12.20 3.50 30.48
CA ARG A 90 -12.91 4.53 29.72
C ARG A 90 -12.98 4.24 28.22
N LEU A 91 -12.17 3.29 27.73
CA LEU A 91 -12.16 2.91 26.32
C LEU A 91 -13.24 1.86 26.02
N PRO A 92 -13.96 1.99 24.89
CA PRO A 92 -14.86 0.95 24.39
C PRO A 92 -14.18 -0.42 24.31
N GLY A 93 -14.77 -1.41 24.98
CA GLY A 93 -14.20 -2.75 25.19
C GLY A 93 -14.30 -3.70 23.99
N ASP A 94 -15.07 -3.35 22.97
CA ASP A 94 -15.23 -4.08 21.71
C ASP A 94 -14.25 -3.61 20.61
N ARG A 95 -13.48 -2.56 20.89
CA ARG A 95 -12.50 -1.97 19.97
C ARG A 95 -11.07 -2.35 20.34
N ARG A 96 -10.19 -2.33 19.35
CA ARG A 96 -8.75 -2.60 19.52
C ARG A 96 -7.91 -1.36 19.20
N TYR A 97 -6.92 -1.08 20.04
CA TYR A 97 -6.18 0.18 20.03
C TYR A 97 -4.70 -0.03 19.73
N VAL A 98 -4.09 0.94 19.05
CA VAL A 98 -2.65 1.02 18.86
C VAL A 98 -2.07 1.99 19.88
N TYR A 99 -1.02 1.61 20.59
CA TYR A 99 -0.42 2.43 21.65
C TYR A 99 0.97 2.95 21.29
N LEU A 100 1.21 4.23 21.50
CA LEU A 100 2.52 4.85 21.36
C LEU A 100 3.05 5.26 22.73
N GLN A 101 4.31 4.95 23.01
CA GLN A 101 4.95 5.26 24.29
C GLN A 101 6.37 5.79 24.10
N SER A 102 6.80 6.74 24.92
CA SER A 102 8.21 7.12 24.98
C SER A 102 9.06 6.08 25.71
N GLU A 103 10.33 6.00 25.33
CA GLU A 103 11.32 5.17 26.04
C GLU A 103 11.46 5.64 27.50
N ARG A 104 11.20 4.74 28.46
CA ARG A 104 11.41 5.01 29.89
C ARG A 104 12.30 3.92 30.50
N GLN A 105 13.24 4.34 31.35
CA GLN A 105 14.14 3.43 32.05
C GLN A 105 13.38 2.63 33.12
N GLY A 106 13.34 1.30 32.95
CA GLY A 106 12.74 0.34 33.89
C GLY A 106 11.26 -0.02 33.61
N GLY A 107 10.91 -1.31 33.70
CA GLY A 107 9.52 -1.80 33.60
C GLY A 107 8.92 -1.97 32.19
N ARG A 108 9.73 -1.77 31.13
CA ARG A 108 9.31 -1.78 29.71
C ARG A 108 8.47 -3.00 29.32
N PHE A 109 8.96 -4.20 29.62
CA PHE A 109 8.26 -5.44 29.27
C PHE A 109 6.94 -5.61 30.02
N ALA A 110 6.88 -5.25 31.31
CA ALA A 110 5.67 -5.38 32.11
C ALA A 110 4.56 -4.42 31.64
N LEU A 111 4.91 -3.21 31.22
CA LEU A 111 3.95 -2.28 30.62
C LEU A 111 3.45 -2.80 29.26
N GLN A 112 4.37 -3.24 28.39
CA GLN A 112 4.01 -3.84 27.09
C GLN A 112 3.11 -5.07 27.28
N GLN A 113 3.44 -5.95 28.22
CA GLN A 113 2.64 -7.12 28.56
C GLN A 113 1.23 -6.69 29.01
N ARG A 114 1.11 -5.70 29.92
CA ARG A 114 -0.20 -5.18 30.33
C ARG A 114 -1.01 -4.57 29.19
N LEU A 115 -0.36 -3.92 28.22
CA LEU A 115 -1.03 -3.44 27.02
C LEU A 115 -1.51 -4.63 26.18
N VAL A 116 -0.66 -5.62 25.91
CA VAL A 116 -1.00 -6.81 25.13
C VAL A 116 -2.12 -7.63 25.78
N ASP A 117 -2.14 -7.72 27.11
CA ASP A 117 -3.19 -8.40 27.89
C ASP A 117 -4.52 -7.60 27.92
N SER A 118 -4.55 -6.41 27.31
CA SER A 118 -5.75 -5.59 27.11
C SER A 118 -6.17 -5.62 25.63
N ASN A 119 -7.06 -4.71 25.20
CA ASN A 119 -7.49 -4.60 23.81
C ASN A 119 -6.44 -3.96 22.88
N CYS A 120 -5.17 -4.36 22.99
CA CYS A 120 -4.08 -3.85 22.17
C CYS A 120 -4.06 -4.55 20.82
N LEU A 121 -4.17 -3.75 19.75
CA LEU A 121 -3.93 -4.17 18.38
C LEU A 121 -2.43 -4.22 18.09
N ALA A 122 -1.71 -3.18 18.49
CA ALA A 122 -0.26 -3.04 18.31
C ALA A 122 0.29 -1.98 19.27
N TYR A 123 1.61 -1.94 19.43
CA TYR A 123 2.28 -0.83 20.11
C TYR A 123 3.57 -0.44 19.38
N ALA A 124 4.00 0.81 19.54
CA ALA A 124 5.29 1.29 19.06
C ALA A 124 5.92 2.27 20.05
N GLU A 125 7.22 2.45 19.90
CA GLU A 125 8.01 3.33 20.76
C GLU A 125 8.43 4.60 20.03
N LYS A 126 8.40 5.72 20.75
CA LYS A 126 8.90 7.00 20.29
C LYS A 126 10.38 7.15 20.67
N PRO A 127 11.22 7.77 19.82
CA PRO A 127 10.85 8.43 18.57
C PRO A 127 10.64 7.43 17.41
N ILE A 128 9.56 7.61 16.66
CA ILE A 128 9.27 6.90 15.40
C ILE A 128 9.17 7.95 14.29
N ALA A 129 9.77 7.71 13.12
CA ALA A 129 9.64 8.64 12.00
C ALA A 129 8.22 8.59 11.39
N ASN A 130 7.71 9.70 10.85
CA ASN A 130 6.35 9.82 10.33
C ASN A 130 6.04 8.79 9.24
N ASP A 131 6.96 8.65 8.28
CA ASP A 131 6.90 7.66 7.22
C ASP A 131 6.83 6.23 7.78
N VAL A 132 7.69 5.90 8.74
CA VAL A 132 7.70 4.58 9.37
C VAL A 132 6.39 4.32 10.12
N LEU A 133 5.87 5.28 10.87
CA LEU A 133 4.61 5.12 11.59
C LEU A 133 3.44 4.88 10.63
N VAL A 134 3.32 5.71 9.59
CA VAL A 134 2.27 5.59 8.58
C VAL A 134 2.36 4.25 7.86
N ASP A 135 3.56 3.80 7.48
CA ASP A 135 3.77 2.48 6.88
C ASP A 135 3.27 1.37 7.82
N LYS A 136 3.55 1.47 9.13
CA LYS A 136 3.05 0.49 10.12
C LYS A 136 1.53 0.54 10.25
N LEU A 137 0.92 1.73 10.29
CA LEU A 137 -0.55 1.88 10.36
C LEU A 137 -1.23 1.34 9.10
N PHE A 138 -0.69 1.62 7.91
CA PHE A 138 -1.17 1.04 6.67
C PHE A 138 -1.16 -0.49 6.71
N ASN A 139 -0.05 -1.08 7.18
CA ASN A 139 0.04 -2.53 7.32
C ASN A 139 -1.03 -3.08 8.27
N LEU A 140 -1.42 -2.33 9.32
CA LEU A 140 -2.52 -2.74 10.19
C LEU A 140 -3.89 -2.67 9.49
N PHE A 141 -4.13 -1.69 8.61
CA PHE A 141 -5.34 -1.68 7.76
C PHE A 141 -5.38 -2.87 6.81
N VAL A 142 -4.25 -3.20 6.16
CA VAL A 142 -4.14 -4.40 5.31
C VAL A 142 -4.44 -5.66 6.12
N GLN A 143 -3.97 -5.72 7.37
CA GLN A 143 -4.29 -6.81 8.29
C GLN A 143 -5.74 -6.79 8.81
N GLN A 144 -6.41 -5.64 8.89
CA GLN A 144 -7.84 -5.60 9.22
C GLN A 144 -8.70 -6.01 8.03
N LYS A 145 -8.31 -5.66 6.81
CA LYS A 145 -8.92 -6.10 5.54
C LYS A 145 -8.70 -7.57 5.19
N ARG A 146 -8.14 -8.36 6.12
CA ARG A 146 -8.03 -9.84 6.05
C ARG A 146 -9.34 -10.55 5.69
N ALA A 147 -10.49 -9.87 5.71
CA ALA A 147 -11.76 -10.37 5.20
C ALA A 147 -11.72 -10.85 3.72
N ASP A 148 -10.73 -10.43 2.93
CA ASP A 148 -10.57 -10.90 1.55
C ASP A 148 -10.21 -12.39 1.48
N VAL A 149 -10.96 -13.12 0.63
CA VAL A 149 -10.76 -14.54 0.36
C VAL A 149 -9.31 -14.80 -0.10
N VAL A 150 -8.62 -15.71 0.58
CA VAL A 150 -7.30 -16.20 0.21
C VAL A 150 -7.46 -17.27 -0.85
N ARG A 151 -6.88 -17.05 -2.03
CA ARG A 151 -6.95 -18.00 -3.13
C ARG A 151 -5.69 -18.85 -3.18
N VAL A 152 -5.90 -20.15 -3.20
CA VAL A 152 -4.83 -21.13 -3.27
C VAL A 152 -5.06 -22.05 -4.45
N THR A 153 -4.01 -22.29 -5.25
CA THR A 153 -4.07 -23.29 -6.33
C THR A 153 -3.35 -24.55 -5.88
N MET A 154 -4.04 -25.70 -5.92
CA MET A 154 -3.49 -26.98 -5.49
C MET A 154 -3.27 -27.91 -6.68
N LEU A 155 -2.04 -28.40 -6.84
CA LEU A 155 -1.71 -29.49 -7.75
C LEU A 155 -1.89 -30.82 -7.02
N GLY A 156 -2.81 -31.63 -7.53
CA GLY A 156 -3.13 -32.96 -7.00
C GLY A 156 -4.61 -33.18 -6.73
N ALA A 157 -4.97 -34.42 -6.42
CA ALA A 157 -6.35 -34.78 -6.12
C ALA A 157 -6.86 -34.11 -4.84
N PRO A 158 -8.14 -33.71 -4.77
CA PRO A 158 -8.73 -33.16 -3.55
C PRO A 158 -8.59 -34.15 -2.40
N PRO A 159 -7.99 -33.76 -1.26
CA PRO A 159 -7.78 -34.66 -0.12
C PRO A 159 -9.07 -34.94 0.68
N GLY A 160 -10.25 -34.61 0.14
CA GLY A 160 -11.54 -34.77 0.81
C GLY A 160 -11.82 -33.72 1.88
N TRP A 161 -11.17 -32.55 1.81
CA TRP A 161 -11.48 -31.43 2.70
C TRP A 161 -12.90 -30.91 2.49
N ASP A 162 -13.52 -30.45 3.57
CA ASP A 162 -14.79 -29.72 3.48
C ASP A 162 -14.55 -28.33 2.88
N GLU A 163 -14.77 -28.21 1.57
CA GLU A 163 -14.63 -26.94 0.85
C GLU A 163 -15.54 -25.84 1.41
N ALA A 164 -16.72 -26.18 1.92
CA ALA A 164 -17.62 -25.19 2.49
C ALA A 164 -17.05 -24.65 3.80
N ALA A 165 -16.47 -25.50 4.64
CA ALA A 165 -15.77 -25.09 5.85
C ALA A 165 -14.54 -24.23 5.53
N LEU A 166 -13.73 -24.62 4.53
CA LEU A 166 -12.56 -23.82 4.10
C LEU A 166 -12.99 -22.45 3.56
N ARG A 167 -14.03 -22.38 2.72
CA ARG A 167 -14.58 -21.11 2.22
C ARG A 167 -15.15 -20.26 3.36
N ALA A 168 -15.79 -20.86 4.37
CA ALA A 168 -16.24 -20.14 5.57
C ALA A 168 -15.07 -19.55 6.37
N GLN A 169 -13.89 -20.17 6.31
CA GLN A 169 -12.63 -19.62 6.84
C GLN A 169 -11.93 -18.62 5.89
N ARG A 170 -12.55 -18.30 4.75
CA ARG A 170 -12.06 -17.42 3.67
C ARG A 170 -10.91 -18.03 2.86
N LEU A 171 -10.83 -19.35 2.78
CA LEU A 171 -9.86 -20.05 1.94
C LEU A 171 -10.57 -20.64 0.70
N ASP A 172 -10.26 -20.12 -0.47
CA ASP A 172 -10.72 -20.64 -1.77
C ASP A 172 -9.63 -21.51 -2.38
N VAL A 173 -9.88 -22.83 -2.42
CA VAL A 173 -8.95 -23.80 -2.99
C VAL A 173 -9.39 -24.14 -4.41
N VAL A 174 -8.51 -23.86 -5.37
CA VAL A 174 -8.71 -24.19 -6.78
C VAL A 174 -7.81 -25.35 -7.15
N TYR A 175 -8.43 -26.49 -7.45
CA TYR A 175 -7.72 -27.69 -7.83
C TYR A 175 -7.23 -27.66 -9.27
N HIS A 176 -6.05 -28.23 -9.50
CA HIS A 176 -5.46 -28.43 -10.80
C HIS A 176 -4.86 -29.84 -10.88
N ALA A 177 -5.15 -30.56 -11.96
CA ALA A 177 -4.78 -31.97 -12.09
C ALA A 177 -3.45 -32.19 -12.83
N ASP A 178 -3.10 -31.30 -13.77
CA ASP A 178 -1.97 -31.53 -14.69
C ASP A 178 -0.73 -30.70 -14.30
N PRO A 179 0.39 -31.33 -13.87
CA PRO A 179 1.60 -30.61 -13.53
C PRO A 179 2.19 -29.82 -14.71
N GLN A 180 1.95 -30.26 -15.96
CA GLN A 180 2.51 -29.62 -17.16
C GLN A 180 1.84 -28.27 -17.43
N THR A 181 0.56 -28.12 -17.14
CA THR A 181 -0.20 -26.88 -17.36
C THR A 181 -0.32 -25.98 -16.14
N LEU A 182 0.22 -26.39 -14.98
CA LEU A 182 0.10 -25.63 -13.73
C LEU A 182 0.58 -24.19 -13.85
N HIS A 183 1.69 -23.96 -14.57
CA HIS A 183 2.25 -22.62 -14.77
C HIS A 183 1.28 -21.66 -15.50
N LEU A 184 0.49 -22.16 -16.45
CA LEU A 184 -0.54 -21.38 -17.15
C LEU A 184 -1.69 -21.04 -16.20
N ARG A 185 -2.13 -22.02 -15.40
CA ARG A 185 -3.20 -21.84 -14.43
C ARG A 185 -2.84 -20.83 -13.34
N VAL A 186 -1.60 -20.89 -12.86
CA VAL A 186 -1.07 -19.92 -11.88
C VAL A 186 -0.98 -18.51 -12.48
N LYS A 187 -0.62 -18.37 -13.75
CA LYS A 187 -0.59 -17.07 -14.46
C LYS A 187 -1.98 -16.45 -14.57
N ASP A 188 -2.98 -17.25 -14.90
CA ASP A 188 -4.37 -16.83 -15.06
C ASP A 188 -5.02 -16.45 -13.71
N LEU A 189 -4.94 -17.35 -12.73
CA LEU A 189 -5.62 -17.16 -11.44
C LEU A 189 -4.91 -16.20 -10.49
N ARG A 190 -3.59 -16.00 -10.67
CA ARG A 190 -2.71 -15.25 -9.77
C ARG A 190 -2.96 -15.57 -8.27
N PRO A 191 -2.87 -16.85 -7.84
CA PRO A 191 -3.16 -17.25 -6.47
C PRO A 191 -2.14 -16.64 -5.48
N ASP A 192 -2.54 -16.55 -4.21
CA ASP A 192 -1.66 -16.16 -3.11
C ASP A 192 -0.60 -17.25 -2.84
N ILE A 193 -1.02 -18.52 -2.86
CA ILE A 193 -0.17 -19.69 -2.59
C ILE A 193 -0.41 -20.78 -3.64
N VAL A 194 0.66 -21.48 -4.03
CA VAL A 194 0.58 -22.72 -4.82
C VAL A 194 0.90 -23.90 -3.90
N LEU A 195 -0.02 -24.86 -3.80
CA LEU A 195 0.16 -26.10 -3.05
C LEU A 195 0.46 -27.24 -4.01
N ILE A 196 1.41 -28.10 -3.65
CA ILE A 196 1.72 -29.32 -4.40
C ILE A 196 1.75 -30.45 -3.39
N THR A 197 1.06 -31.55 -3.67
CA THR A 197 1.10 -32.73 -2.80
C THR A 197 2.41 -33.50 -2.96
N ASP A 198 2.81 -34.22 -1.92
CA ASP A 198 3.91 -35.18 -1.95
C ASP A 198 3.81 -36.17 -3.12
N GLU A 199 2.62 -36.72 -3.37
CA GLU A 199 2.34 -37.63 -4.49
C GLU A 199 2.65 -36.99 -5.87
N GLU A 200 2.25 -35.73 -6.08
CA GLU A 200 2.50 -35.04 -7.35
C GLU A 200 3.96 -34.58 -7.48
N TYR A 201 4.60 -34.20 -6.38
CA TYR A 201 6.01 -33.88 -6.38
C TYR A 201 6.87 -35.10 -6.73
N GLU A 202 6.54 -36.29 -6.23
CA GLU A 202 7.22 -37.54 -6.59
C GLU A 202 7.04 -37.91 -8.07
N ARG A 203 5.86 -37.62 -8.64
CA ARG A 203 5.60 -37.84 -10.08
C ARG A 203 6.38 -36.87 -10.95
N THR A 204 6.54 -35.62 -10.53
CA THR A 204 7.18 -34.58 -11.35
C THR A 204 8.02 -33.64 -10.48
N GLU A 205 9.21 -34.10 -10.06
CA GLU A 205 10.13 -33.31 -9.22
C GLU A 205 10.56 -31.97 -9.88
N ALA A 206 10.46 -31.87 -11.22
CA ALA A 206 10.81 -30.67 -11.96
C ALA A 206 9.79 -29.53 -11.81
N VAL A 207 8.57 -29.78 -11.34
CA VAL A 207 7.46 -28.81 -11.39
C VAL A 207 7.81 -27.49 -10.69
N VAL A 208 8.42 -27.55 -9.50
CA VAL A 208 8.79 -26.35 -8.74
C VAL A 208 9.97 -25.64 -9.39
N ARG A 209 10.94 -26.38 -9.90
CA ARG A 209 12.07 -25.79 -10.63
C ARG A 209 11.58 -25.03 -11.86
N VAL A 210 10.60 -25.57 -12.60
CA VAL A 210 9.98 -24.88 -13.74
C VAL A 210 9.25 -23.62 -13.28
N LEU A 211 8.44 -23.70 -12.23
CA LEU A 211 7.70 -22.54 -11.71
C LEU A 211 8.63 -21.43 -11.20
N LYS A 212 9.69 -21.76 -10.46
CA LYS A 212 10.64 -20.79 -9.91
C LYS A 212 11.62 -20.24 -10.95
N ARG A 213 11.88 -20.95 -12.06
CA ARG A 213 12.76 -20.49 -13.15
C ARG A 213 12.02 -19.71 -14.24
N ASN A 214 10.68 -19.64 -14.18
CA ASN A 214 9.91 -18.79 -15.07
C ASN A 214 10.19 -17.31 -14.77
N ILE A 215 10.68 -16.56 -15.76
CA ILE A 215 10.98 -15.13 -15.63
C ILE A 215 9.72 -14.29 -15.38
N GLU A 216 8.54 -14.79 -15.76
CA GLU A 216 7.24 -14.17 -15.48
C GLU A 216 6.66 -14.56 -14.10
N ALA A 217 7.37 -15.39 -13.32
CA ALA A 217 6.90 -15.76 -11.99
C ALA A 217 6.89 -14.55 -11.05
N ASP A 218 5.86 -14.46 -10.21
CA ASP A 218 5.84 -13.47 -9.13
C ASP A 218 6.91 -13.88 -8.10
N PRO A 219 7.92 -13.03 -7.85
CA PRO A 219 9.06 -13.38 -7.00
C PRO A 219 8.68 -13.61 -5.53
N VAL A 220 7.52 -13.10 -5.08
CA VAL A 220 7.02 -13.36 -3.73
C VAL A 220 6.02 -14.51 -3.63
N ARG A 221 5.75 -15.21 -4.74
CA ARG A 221 4.80 -16.32 -4.72
C ARG A 221 5.35 -17.50 -3.94
N GLU A 222 4.57 -17.92 -2.95
CA GLU A 222 4.86 -19.08 -2.12
C GLU A 222 4.40 -20.36 -2.83
N ILE A 223 5.31 -21.32 -2.94
CA ILE A 223 5.08 -22.68 -3.41
C ILE A 223 5.37 -23.62 -2.24
N THR A 224 4.35 -24.33 -1.79
CA THR A 224 4.39 -25.12 -0.55
C THR A 224 4.12 -26.59 -0.84
N LEU A 225 4.98 -27.45 -0.30
CA LEU A 225 4.79 -28.89 -0.34
C LEU A 225 3.81 -29.28 0.77
N LEU A 226 2.79 -30.03 0.40
CA LEU A 226 1.86 -30.65 1.32
C LEU A 226 2.27 -32.12 1.54
N GLN A 227 2.53 -32.49 2.78
CA GLN A 227 2.98 -33.83 3.15
C GLN A 227 1.89 -34.59 3.90
N ARG A 228 1.57 -35.83 3.48
CA ARG A 228 0.72 -36.74 4.26
C ARG A 228 1.45 -37.23 5.51
N ARG A 229 2.77 -37.39 5.42
CA ARG A 229 3.63 -37.82 6.50
C ARG A 229 4.97 -37.08 6.41
N ALA A 230 5.51 -36.69 7.56
CA ALA A 230 6.84 -36.09 7.61
C ALA A 230 7.91 -37.09 7.11
N ASP A 231 8.57 -36.72 6.02
CA ASP A 231 9.75 -37.41 5.49
C ASP A 231 10.91 -36.40 5.38
N PRO A 232 11.95 -36.49 6.25
CA PRO A 232 13.11 -35.60 6.21
C PRO A 232 13.90 -35.63 4.91
N VAL A 233 13.95 -36.78 4.21
CA VAL A 233 14.72 -36.93 2.96
C VAL A 233 13.99 -36.23 1.82
N GLN A 234 12.67 -36.44 1.71
CA GLN A 234 11.83 -35.72 0.74
C GLN A 234 11.80 -34.21 1.05
N ALA A 235 11.64 -33.84 2.32
CA ALA A 235 11.67 -32.44 2.77
C ALA A 235 12.93 -31.71 2.31
N ARG A 236 14.11 -32.32 2.50
CA ARG A 236 15.38 -31.72 2.06
C ARG A 236 15.43 -31.56 0.54
N ARG A 237 15.08 -32.60 -0.22
CA ARG A 237 15.02 -32.54 -1.70
C ARG A 237 14.04 -31.48 -2.21
N ALA A 238 12.91 -31.32 -1.54
CA ALA A 238 11.89 -30.33 -1.88
C ALA A 238 12.42 -28.91 -1.68
N LEU A 239 13.03 -28.62 -0.52
CA LEU A 239 13.66 -27.33 -0.27
C LEU A 239 14.78 -27.03 -1.29
N ASP A 240 15.63 -28.01 -1.58
CA ASP A 240 16.70 -27.89 -2.60
C ASP A 240 16.13 -27.65 -4.02
N SER A 241 14.90 -28.11 -4.29
CA SER A 241 14.19 -27.90 -5.56
C SER A 241 13.45 -26.55 -5.64
N GLY A 242 13.38 -25.80 -4.54
CA GLY A 242 12.85 -24.44 -4.50
C GLY A 242 11.46 -24.30 -3.86
N PHE A 243 10.98 -25.28 -3.08
CA PHE A 243 9.81 -25.07 -2.24
C PHE A 243 10.12 -24.06 -1.13
N ASP A 244 9.17 -23.17 -0.83
CA ASP A 244 9.33 -22.14 0.20
C ASP A 244 8.94 -22.64 1.60
N ALA A 245 8.06 -23.64 1.64
CA ALA A 245 7.56 -24.24 2.88
C ALA A 245 7.11 -25.68 2.69
N LEU A 246 7.00 -26.38 3.81
CA LEU A 246 6.51 -27.74 3.94
C LEU A 246 5.41 -27.70 5.01
N LEU A 247 4.21 -28.19 4.69
CA LEU A 247 3.07 -28.24 5.63
C LEU A 247 2.49 -29.65 5.66
N ALA A 248 1.98 -30.06 6.83
CA ALA A 248 1.28 -31.32 7.00
C ALA A 248 -0.18 -31.21 6.54
N MET A 249 -0.73 -32.31 6.02
CA MET A 249 -2.12 -32.40 5.53
C MET A 249 -3.08 -33.08 6.51
N ASP A 250 -2.61 -33.47 7.68
CA ASP A 250 -3.33 -34.29 8.66
C ASP A 250 -4.48 -33.54 9.35
N ASP A 251 -4.31 -32.23 9.59
CA ASP A 251 -5.32 -31.36 10.20
C ASP A 251 -5.71 -30.22 9.23
N PRO A 252 -6.89 -30.32 8.57
CA PRO A 252 -7.38 -29.29 7.65
C PRO A 252 -7.61 -27.92 8.31
N ASP A 253 -8.01 -27.85 9.59
CA ASP A 253 -8.23 -26.58 10.29
C ASP A 253 -6.90 -25.88 10.59
N LEU A 254 -5.93 -26.65 11.09
CA LEU A 254 -4.58 -26.14 11.33
C LEU A 254 -3.93 -25.68 10.01
N LEU A 255 -4.05 -26.47 8.96
CA LEU A 255 -3.53 -26.13 7.63
C LEU A 255 -4.18 -24.84 7.11
N ALA A 256 -5.51 -24.71 7.20
CA ALA A 256 -6.20 -23.50 6.80
C ALA A 256 -5.67 -22.26 7.53
N ARG A 257 -5.52 -22.32 8.86
CA ARG A 257 -4.93 -21.23 9.66
C ARG A 257 -3.49 -20.90 9.25
N GLN A 258 -2.68 -21.92 8.98
CA GLN A 258 -1.29 -21.72 8.53
C GLN A 258 -1.24 -21.04 7.15
N LEU A 259 -2.09 -21.46 6.21
CA LEU A 259 -2.18 -20.87 4.88
C LEU A 259 -2.68 -19.42 4.92
N LEU A 260 -3.70 -19.13 5.71
CA LEU A 260 -4.20 -17.77 5.91
C LEU A 260 -3.10 -16.85 6.47
N ASN A 261 -2.42 -17.28 7.53
CA ASN A 261 -1.32 -16.51 8.12
C ASN A 261 -0.15 -16.26 7.15
N ARG A 262 0.13 -17.21 6.26
CA ARG A 262 1.17 -17.09 5.23
C ARG A 262 0.75 -16.15 4.12
N ALA A 263 -0.47 -16.33 3.58
CA ALA A 263 -1.04 -15.45 2.57
C ALA A 263 -1.05 -14.00 3.03
N ASP A 264 -1.40 -13.73 4.30
CA ASP A 264 -1.35 -12.39 4.88
C ASP A 264 0.05 -11.78 4.82
N LYS A 265 1.09 -12.56 5.16
CA LYS A 265 2.49 -12.10 5.08
C LYS A 265 2.92 -11.84 3.64
N ILE A 266 2.52 -12.70 2.70
CA ILE A 266 2.80 -12.54 1.27
C ILE A 266 2.16 -11.25 0.75
N ARG A 267 0.88 -11.00 1.07
CA ARG A 267 0.15 -9.79 0.66
C ARG A 267 0.83 -8.52 1.18
N ILE A 268 1.19 -8.49 2.47
CA ILE A 268 1.96 -7.37 3.05
C ILE A 268 3.28 -7.18 2.31
N SER A 269 4.02 -8.27 2.05
CA SER A 269 5.30 -8.19 1.35
C SER A 269 5.13 -7.67 -0.08
N ARG A 270 4.10 -8.12 -0.81
CA ARG A 270 3.79 -7.68 -2.17
C ARG A 270 3.47 -6.18 -2.20
N ASP A 271 2.68 -5.70 -1.25
CA ASP A 271 2.33 -4.27 -1.15
C ASP A 271 3.56 -3.40 -0.86
N LEU A 272 4.45 -3.86 0.03
CA LEU A 272 5.71 -3.16 0.32
C LEU A 272 6.66 -3.15 -0.89
N ILE A 273 6.68 -4.22 -1.68
CA ILE A 273 7.47 -4.31 -2.91
C ILE A 273 6.90 -3.41 -4.00
N GLY A 274 5.60 -3.11 -3.99
CA GLY A 274 4.95 -2.27 -4.98
C GLY A 274 5.11 -0.75 -4.73
N LYS A 275 5.80 -0.33 -3.67
CA LYS A 275 5.92 1.08 -3.26
C LYS A 275 7.34 1.61 -3.27
N ASP A 276 7.48 2.90 -3.54
CA ASP A 276 8.72 3.65 -3.39
C ASP A 276 8.89 4.09 -1.94
N ARG A 277 10.02 3.75 -1.32
CA ARG A 277 10.25 4.02 0.12
C ARG A 277 10.33 5.50 0.47
N ALA A 278 10.86 6.34 -0.43
CA ALA A 278 11.10 7.74 -0.12
C ALA A 278 9.83 8.58 -0.26
N THR A 279 8.94 8.21 -1.17
CA THR A 279 7.71 8.95 -1.45
C THR A 279 6.46 8.29 -0.92
N GLY A 280 6.42 6.97 -0.72
CA GLY A 280 5.24 6.18 -0.34
C GLY A 280 4.29 5.88 -1.52
N LEU A 281 4.59 6.42 -2.71
CA LEU A 281 3.83 6.20 -3.94
C LEU A 281 4.06 4.79 -4.49
N LEU A 282 3.27 4.39 -5.49
CA LEU A 282 3.58 3.18 -6.24
C LEU A 282 4.97 3.31 -6.86
N ASN A 283 5.75 2.25 -6.86
CA ASN A 283 6.92 2.16 -7.74
C ASN A 283 6.51 1.59 -9.09
N LYS A 284 7.48 1.45 -10.00
CA LYS A 284 7.27 0.90 -11.34
C LYS A 284 6.52 -0.45 -11.34
N ILE A 285 6.85 -1.36 -10.43
CA ILE A 285 6.21 -2.68 -10.34
C ILE A 285 4.74 -2.54 -9.94
N GLY A 286 4.47 -1.76 -8.88
CA GLY A 286 3.10 -1.53 -8.40
C GLY A 286 2.22 -0.83 -9.44
N LEU A 287 2.78 0.13 -10.17
CA LEU A 287 2.08 0.84 -11.24
C LEU A 287 1.67 -0.09 -12.38
N GLN A 288 2.59 -0.91 -12.89
CA GLN A 288 2.32 -1.80 -14.02
C GLN A 288 1.17 -2.78 -13.71
N GLN A 289 1.21 -3.41 -12.53
CA GLN A 289 0.18 -4.36 -12.11
C GLN A 289 -1.21 -3.70 -12.01
N LYS A 290 -1.28 -2.51 -11.40
CA LYS A 290 -2.55 -1.80 -11.23
C LYS A 290 -3.08 -1.22 -12.55
N THR A 291 -2.20 -0.67 -13.38
CA THR A 291 -2.58 -0.10 -14.69
C THR A 291 -3.12 -1.18 -15.63
N GLN A 292 -2.51 -2.36 -15.67
CA GLN A 292 -3.04 -3.49 -16.45
C GLN A 292 -4.47 -3.86 -16.02
N SER A 293 -4.71 -3.90 -14.71
CA SER A 293 -6.04 -4.18 -14.15
C SER A 293 -7.05 -3.09 -14.51
N LEU A 294 -6.64 -1.81 -14.45
CA LEU A 294 -7.49 -0.69 -14.87
C LEU A 294 -7.81 -0.70 -16.36
N ILE A 295 -6.86 -1.07 -17.24
CA ILE A 295 -7.13 -1.18 -18.68
C ILE A 295 -8.17 -2.27 -18.96
N CYS A 296 -8.06 -3.43 -18.31
CA CYS A 296 -9.07 -4.50 -18.43
C CYS A 296 -10.45 -3.99 -17.99
N ARG A 297 -10.51 -3.27 -16.86
CA ARG A 297 -11.74 -2.66 -16.36
C ARG A 297 -12.31 -1.60 -17.32
N ALA A 298 -11.47 -0.71 -17.84
CA ALA A 298 -11.83 0.32 -18.82
C ALA A 298 -12.43 -0.28 -20.09
N LEU A 299 -11.84 -1.38 -20.57
CA LEU A 299 -12.35 -2.13 -21.72
C LEU A 299 -13.75 -2.71 -21.46
N LEU A 300 -13.97 -3.30 -20.29
CA LEU A 300 -15.25 -3.89 -19.91
C LEU A 300 -16.34 -2.83 -19.69
N GLU A 301 -16.01 -1.71 -19.05
CA GLU A 301 -16.95 -0.63 -18.74
C GLU A 301 -17.11 0.40 -19.88
N GLY A 302 -16.31 0.31 -20.94
CA GLY A 302 -16.31 1.27 -22.04
C GLY A 302 -15.85 2.68 -21.64
N LYS A 303 -14.99 2.79 -20.62
CA LYS A 303 -14.53 4.07 -20.05
C LYS A 303 -13.14 4.46 -20.55
N PRO A 304 -12.85 5.78 -20.72
CA PRO A 304 -11.52 6.25 -21.09
C PRO A 304 -10.55 6.20 -19.90
N LEU A 305 -9.26 6.12 -20.20
CA LEU A 305 -8.19 6.20 -19.21
C LEU A 305 -7.04 7.02 -19.81
N CYS A 306 -6.46 7.92 -19.02
CA CYS A 306 -5.37 8.79 -19.47
C CYS A 306 -4.11 8.54 -18.65
N LEU A 307 -3.00 8.21 -19.29
CA LEU A 307 -1.69 8.01 -18.65
C LEU A 307 -0.78 9.20 -18.96
N GLY A 308 -0.12 9.73 -17.92
CA GLY A 308 0.85 10.80 -18.03
C GLY A 308 2.21 10.42 -17.48
N VAL A 309 3.28 10.70 -18.22
CA VAL A 309 4.67 10.58 -17.77
C VAL A 309 5.20 11.98 -17.48
N ILE A 310 5.82 12.15 -16.32
CA ILE A 310 6.20 13.44 -15.74
C ILE A 310 7.67 13.38 -15.32
N ASP A 311 8.40 14.48 -15.51
CA ASP A 311 9.79 14.61 -15.06
C ASP A 311 10.08 16.03 -14.56
N ILE A 312 10.80 16.14 -13.44
CA ILE A 312 11.18 17.41 -12.85
C ILE A 312 12.22 18.12 -13.73
N ASP A 313 11.90 19.34 -14.14
CA ASP A 313 12.76 20.09 -15.04
C ASP A 313 14.10 20.43 -14.39
N LYS A 314 15.19 20.07 -15.07
CA LYS A 314 16.57 20.37 -14.65
C LYS A 314 16.92 19.79 -13.27
N PHE A 315 16.36 18.63 -12.90
CA PHE A 315 16.58 18.02 -11.58
C PHE A 315 18.07 17.76 -11.27
N LYS A 316 18.86 17.33 -12.25
CA LYS A 316 20.32 17.22 -12.09
C LYS A 316 20.96 18.54 -11.64
N THR A 317 20.58 19.67 -12.25
CA THR A 317 21.07 21.00 -11.84
C THR A 317 20.63 21.34 -10.41
N ILE A 318 19.43 20.92 -9.99
CA ILE A 318 18.97 21.10 -8.60
C ILE A 318 19.91 20.36 -7.65
N ASN A 319 20.20 19.08 -7.91
CA ASN A 319 21.12 18.27 -7.10
C ASN A 319 22.55 18.83 -7.10
N ASP A 320 23.06 19.22 -8.27
CA ASP A 320 24.43 19.74 -8.40
C ASP A 320 24.60 21.09 -7.67
N THR A 321 23.52 21.88 -7.55
CA THR A 321 23.56 23.23 -6.94
C THR A 321 23.28 23.20 -5.43
N TRP A 322 22.32 22.39 -4.97
CA TRP A 322 21.84 22.40 -3.58
C TRP A 322 21.98 21.05 -2.86
N GLY A 323 22.56 20.05 -3.52
CA GLY A 323 22.79 18.72 -2.98
C GLY A 323 21.57 17.80 -3.06
N HIS A 324 21.83 16.49 -3.00
CA HIS A 324 20.80 15.46 -3.09
C HIS A 324 19.71 15.57 -2.01
N TYR A 325 20.06 16.00 -0.80
CA TYR A 325 19.08 16.21 0.26
C TYR A 325 18.00 17.24 -0.14
N PHE A 326 18.39 18.32 -0.81
CA PHE A 326 17.43 19.29 -1.30
C PHE A 326 16.64 18.75 -2.49
N GLY A 327 17.27 17.97 -3.37
CA GLY A 327 16.56 17.22 -4.42
C GLY A 327 15.45 16.32 -3.86
N ASP A 328 15.71 15.61 -2.77
CA ASP A 328 14.70 14.79 -2.09
C ASP A 328 13.53 15.62 -1.56
N ILE A 329 13.78 16.84 -1.07
CA ILE A 329 12.72 17.77 -0.67
C ILE A 329 11.85 18.16 -1.87
N VAL A 330 12.46 18.45 -3.02
CA VAL A 330 11.73 18.79 -4.26
C VAL A 330 10.87 17.61 -4.73
N ILE A 331 11.44 16.40 -4.76
CA ILE A 331 10.72 15.16 -5.09
C ILE A 331 9.54 14.93 -4.16
N LYS A 332 9.77 15.06 -2.84
CA LYS A 332 8.69 14.94 -1.86
C LYS A 332 7.62 15.98 -2.14
N ARG A 333 7.95 17.26 -2.28
CA ARG A 333 6.95 18.31 -2.54
C ARG A 333 6.14 18.06 -3.82
N LEU A 334 6.78 17.59 -4.90
CA LEU A 334 6.06 17.22 -6.11
C LEU A 334 5.09 16.07 -5.84
N SER A 335 5.56 14.99 -5.20
CA SER A 335 4.73 13.83 -4.83
C SER A 335 3.45 14.27 -4.11
N LEU A 336 3.57 15.19 -3.16
CA LEU A 336 2.48 15.72 -2.36
C LEU A 336 1.53 16.60 -3.20
N THR A 337 2.10 17.41 -4.09
CA THR A 337 1.33 18.30 -4.97
C THR A 337 0.48 17.52 -5.97
N LEU A 338 1.03 16.43 -6.51
CA LEU A 338 0.33 15.50 -7.39
C LEU A 338 -0.75 14.74 -6.62
N ALA A 339 -0.38 14.11 -5.49
CA ALA A 339 -1.27 13.28 -4.70
C ALA A 339 -2.53 14.03 -4.24
N ALA A 340 -2.41 15.30 -3.83
CA ALA A 340 -3.53 16.13 -3.39
C ALA A 340 -4.58 16.43 -4.48
N ARG A 341 -4.33 16.04 -5.74
CA ARG A 341 -5.20 16.28 -6.90
C ARG A 341 -5.57 14.97 -7.62
N MET A 342 -5.31 13.83 -7.00
CA MET A 342 -5.71 12.52 -7.51
C MET A 342 -7.08 12.15 -6.97
N ASP A 343 -7.90 11.52 -7.80
CA ASP A 343 -9.14 10.87 -7.37
C ASP A 343 -8.85 9.45 -6.87
N GLU A 344 -9.79 8.85 -6.14
CA GLU A 344 -9.64 7.52 -5.52
C GLU A 344 -9.26 6.41 -6.51
N ALA A 345 -9.81 6.48 -7.73
CA ALA A 345 -9.58 5.49 -8.77
C ALA A 345 -8.31 5.74 -9.60
N ASP A 346 -7.64 6.89 -9.38
CA ASP A 346 -6.42 7.23 -10.09
C ASP A 346 -5.20 6.53 -9.48
N LEU A 347 -4.13 6.42 -10.28
CA LEU A 347 -2.85 5.88 -9.82
C LEU A 347 -1.77 6.95 -9.92
N LEU A 348 -0.94 7.04 -8.88
CA LEU A 348 0.26 7.87 -8.87
C LEU A 348 1.47 7.02 -8.50
N SER A 349 2.52 7.12 -9.30
CA SER A 349 3.77 6.39 -9.12
C SER A 349 4.99 7.28 -9.23
N ARG A 350 6.02 6.98 -8.44
CA ARG A 350 7.39 7.40 -8.72
C ARG A 350 8.05 6.27 -9.52
N PHE A 351 8.29 6.51 -10.80
CA PHE A 351 8.76 5.49 -11.72
C PHE A 351 10.26 5.23 -11.57
N GLY A 352 11.04 6.28 -11.31
CA GLY A 352 12.47 6.21 -10.98
C GLY A 352 13.06 7.61 -10.84
N GLY A 353 14.00 7.83 -9.90
CA GLY A 353 14.67 9.13 -9.75
C GLY A 353 13.69 10.29 -9.58
N GLU A 354 13.67 11.21 -10.55
CA GLU A 354 12.78 12.36 -10.70
C GLU A 354 11.52 12.13 -11.56
N GLU A 355 11.32 10.92 -12.07
CA GLU A 355 10.23 10.57 -12.97
C GLU A 355 9.00 10.07 -12.21
N PHE A 356 7.84 10.57 -12.60
CA PHE A 356 6.55 10.22 -12.06
C PHE A 356 5.61 9.76 -13.17
N VAL A 357 4.67 8.89 -12.83
CA VAL A 357 3.59 8.48 -13.74
C VAL A 357 2.27 8.63 -13.03
N VAL A 358 1.32 9.25 -13.73
CA VAL A 358 -0.09 9.34 -13.33
C VAL A 358 -0.96 8.52 -14.26
N VAL A 359 -2.00 7.89 -13.73
CA VAL A 359 -3.05 7.26 -14.51
C VAL A 359 -4.38 7.76 -13.99
N PHE A 360 -5.10 8.49 -14.83
CA PHE A 360 -6.43 9.01 -14.52
C PHE A 360 -7.51 8.05 -15.02
N TRP A 361 -8.37 7.61 -14.10
CA TRP A 361 -9.52 6.77 -14.39
C TRP A 361 -10.69 7.59 -14.92
N ASP A 362 -11.48 7.01 -15.84
CA ASP A 362 -12.65 7.66 -16.45
C ASP A 362 -12.34 9.06 -17.00
N CYS A 363 -11.17 9.18 -17.65
CA CYS A 363 -10.57 10.44 -18.00
C CYS A 363 -10.13 10.44 -19.45
N THR A 364 -10.72 11.33 -20.25
CA THR A 364 -10.31 11.58 -21.63
C THR A 364 -8.95 12.28 -21.68
N LEU A 365 -8.29 12.25 -22.83
CA LEU A 365 -6.99 12.91 -23.02
C LEU A 365 -7.03 14.42 -22.71
N GLU A 366 -8.11 15.10 -23.10
CA GLU A 366 -8.28 16.54 -22.87
C GLU A 366 -8.50 16.85 -21.38
N GLN A 367 -9.31 16.05 -20.69
CA GLN A 367 -9.47 16.15 -19.23
C GLN A 367 -8.15 15.88 -18.50
N GLY A 368 -7.43 14.83 -18.91
CA GLY A 368 -6.12 14.50 -18.36
C GLY A 368 -5.10 15.62 -18.54
N TRP A 369 -5.12 16.29 -19.70
CA TRP A 369 -4.28 17.46 -19.96
C TRP A 369 -4.61 18.62 -19.01
N ARG A 370 -5.88 18.97 -18.85
CA ARG A 370 -6.29 20.04 -17.91
C ARG A 370 -5.89 19.73 -16.47
N ARG A 371 -6.12 18.49 -16.02
CA ARG A 371 -5.77 18.05 -14.66
C ARG A 371 -4.27 18.13 -14.42
N LEU A 372 -3.48 17.57 -15.35
CA LEU A 372 -2.03 17.55 -15.21
C LEU A 372 -1.40 18.95 -15.36
N ASP A 373 -1.94 19.81 -16.22
CA ASP A 373 -1.46 21.20 -16.32
C ASP A 373 -1.79 22.01 -15.05
N ALA A 374 -2.96 21.80 -14.44
CA ALA A 374 -3.28 22.41 -13.16
C ALA A 374 -2.32 21.94 -12.04
N MET A 375 -1.96 20.66 -12.02
CA MET A 375 -0.91 20.13 -11.13
C MET A 375 0.45 20.79 -11.38
N ARG A 376 0.81 20.98 -12.66
CA ARG A 376 2.05 21.66 -13.06
C ARG A 376 2.10 23.09 -12.56
N GLN A 377 1.02 23.85 -12.78
CA GLN A 377 0.92 25.22 -12.31
C GLN A 377 1.01 25.30 -10.78
N ALA A 378 0.35 24.38 -10.06
CA ALA A 378 0.40 24.32 -8.60
C ALA A 378 1.81 24.05 -8.07
N PHE A 379 2.55 23.12 -8.70
CA PHE A 379 3.94 22.84 -8.33
C PHE A 379 4.86 24.04 -8.67
N GLY A 380 4.65 24.66 -9.84
CA GLY A 380 5.38 25.86 -10.27
C GLY A 380 5.20 27.06 -9.36
N ALA A 381 4.06 27.17 -8.68
CA ALA A 381 3.78 28.22 -7.70
C ALA A 381 4.35 27.91 -6.30
N ALA A 382 4.79 26.68 -6.04
CA ALA A 382 5.30 26.30 -4.73
C ALA A 382 6.65 26.98 -4.45
N ALA A 383 6.74 27.67 -3.31
CA ALA A 383 7.96 28.32 -2.85
C ALA A 383 8.90 27.30 -2.17
N PHE A 384 10.15 27.30 -2.59
CA PHE A 384 11.22 26.51 -1.98
C PHE A 384 12.31 27.42 -1.43
N GLU A 385 12.47 27.44 -0.12
CA GLU A 385 13.55 28.16 0.52
C GLU A 385 14.83 27.32 0.45
N VAL A 386 15.77 27.70 -0.42
CA VAL A 386 17.06 26.98 -0.60
C VAL A 386 18.09 27.41 0.45
N LYS A 387 17.98 28.65 0.93
CA LYS A 387 18.75 29.29 1.99
C LYS A 387 17.87 30.35 2.65
N PRO A 388 18.16 30.79 3.90
CA PRO A 388 17.39 31.85 4.55
C PRO A 388 17.19 33.06 3.63
N GLY A 389 15.95 33.32 3.23
CA GLY A 389 15.57 34.42 2.34
C GLY A 389 15.82 34.22 0.83
N ASP A 390 16.34 33.08 0.38
CA ASP A 390 16.47 32.72 -1.04
C ASP A 390 15.36 31.75 -1.43
N VAL A 391 14.30 32.27 -2.04
CA VAL A 391 13.13 31.51 -2.50
C VAL A 391 13.27 31.19 -3.98
N ARG A 392 13.09 29.91 -4.33
CA ARG A 392 13.11 29.39 -5.69
C ARG A 392 11.79 28.68 -6.02
N HIS A 393 11.54 28.59 -7.32
CA HIS A 393 10.43 27.84 -7.89
C HIS A 393 10.98 26.85 -8.90
N PHE A 394 10.35 25.68 -8.97
CA PHE A 394 10.73 24.61 -9.88
C PHE A 394 9.51 24.18 -10.68
N SER A 395 9.76 23.62 -11.85
CA SER A 395 8.72 23.13 -12.75
C SER A 395 8.91 21.66 -13.06
N PHE A 396 7.88 21.07 -13.67
CA PHE A 396 8.00 19.77 -14.32
C PHE A 396 7.41 19.86 -15.73
N SER A 397 7.86 18.95 -16.58
CA SER A 397 7.29 18.72 -17.90
C SER A 397 6.55 17.38 -17.90
N GLY A 398 5.57 17.23 -18.78
CA GLY A 398 4.78 16.01 -18.86
C GLY A 398 4.32 15.69 -20.28
N GLY A 399 4.12 14.40 -20.55
CA GLY A 399 3.49 13.91 -21.76
C GLY A 399 2.30 13.01 -21.44
N LEU A 400 1.27 13.01 -22.29
CA LEU A 400 0.01 12.29 -22.05
C LEU A 400 -0.40 11.42 -23.23
N ALA A 401 -0.92 10.23 -22.95
CA ALA A 401 -1.56 9.33 -23.90
C ALA A 401 -2.83 8.72 -23.28
N ALA A 402 -3.79 8.29 -24.10
CA ALA A 402 -5.07 7.80 -23.59
C ALA A 402 -5.57 6.51 -24.26
N PHE A 403 -6.24 5.68 -23.48
CA PHE A 403 -7.10 4.59 -23.92
C PHE A 403 -8.46 5.18 -24.34
N PRO A 404 -9.12 4.67 -25.41
CA PRO A 404 -8.79 3.46 -26.17
C PRO A 404 -7.87 3.65 -27.39
N ALA A 405 -7.33 4.85 -27.61
CA ALA A 405 -6.43 5.10 -28.75
C ALA A 405 -5.17 4.22 -28.69
N TYR A 406 -4.68 3.94 -27.48
CA TYR A 406 -3.66 2.94 -27.19
C TYR A 406 -4.21 1.89 -26.24
N ARG A 407 -3.91 0.60 -26.47
CA ARG A 407 -4.64 -0.51 -25.85
C ARG A 407 -3.86 -1.26 -24.78
N SER A 408 -2.55 -1.05 -24.69
CA SER A 408 -1.72 -1.64 -23.64
C SER A 408 -1.04 -0.58 -22.78
N GLU A 409 -0.66 -0.97 -21.56
CA GLU A 409 0.10 -0.12 -20.65
C GLU A 409 1.42 0.34 -21.28
N ASN A 410 2.16 -0.58 -21.93
CA ASN A 410 3.39 -0.25 -22.65
C ASN A 410 3.17 0.77 -23.78
N GLU A 411 2.12 0.62 -24.59
CA GLU A 411 1.83 1.60 -25.65
C GLU A 411 1.49 2.98 -25.08
N LEU A 412 0.66 3.03 -24.04
CA LEU A 412 0.31 4.27 -23.35
C LEU A 412 1.57 4.95 -22.80
N PHE A 413 2.42 4.20 -22.10
CA PHE A 413 3.66 4.69 -21.52
C PHE A 413 4.60 5.24 -22.59
N LEU A 414 4.91 4.47 -23.63
CA LEU A 414 5.83 4.89 -24.70
C LEU A 414 5.36 6.16 -25.43
N ARG A 415 4.05 6.31 -25.60
CA ARG A 415 3.48 7.48 -26.27
C ARG A 415 3.49 8.71 -25.37
N ALA A 416 3.17 8.54 -24.10
CA ALA A 416 3.28 9.61 -23.11
C ALA A 416 4.74 10.04 -22.91
N ASP A 417 5.69 9.11 -22.88
CA ASP A 417 7.12 9.39 -22.77
C ASP A 417 7.66 10.16 -23.98
N ALA A 418 7.25 9.79 -25.20
CA ALA A 418 7.59 10.56 -26.41
C ALA A 418 7.07 12.00 -26.33
N MET A 419 5.88 12.22 -25.78
CA MET A 419 5.34 13.57 -25.59
C MET A 419 6.06 14.34 -24.48
N LEU A 420 6.55 13.66 -23.44
CA LEU A 420 7.41 14.28 -22.42
C LEU A 420 8.72 14.76 -23.04
N TYR A 421 9.32 13.96 -23.94
CA TYR A 421 10.50 14.37 -24.68
C TYR A 421 10.23 15.64 -25.51
N GLU A 422 9.12 15.70 -26.23
CA GLU A 422 8.69 16.91 -26.95
C GLU A 422 8.47 18.11 -26.02
N ALA A 423 7.91 17.87 -24.82
CA ALA A 423 7.74 18.93 -23.82
C ALA A 423 9.10 19.49 -23.35
N LYS A 424 10.11 18.63 -23.16
CA LYS A 424 11.46 19.03 -22.77
C LYS A 424 12.19 19.82 -23.87
N GLU A 425 12.08 19.39 -25.12
CA GLU A 425 12.65 20.08 -26.29
C GLU A 425 11.93 21.40 -26.58
N GLY A 426 10.62 21.44 -26.40
CA GLY A 426 9.78 22.62 -26.62
C GLY A 426 9.90 23.70 -25.53
N GLY A 427 10.94 23.69 -24.69
CA GLY A 427 11.19 24.73 -23.69
C GLY A 427 10.85 24.36 -22.24
N ARG A 428 10.44 23.11 -21.95
CA ARG A 428 10.05 22.62 -20.61
C ARG A 428 8.84 23.33 -20.00
N ASN A 429 8.50 23.00 -18.76
CA ASN A 429 7.38 23.57 -18.01
C ASN A 429 6.04 23.54 -18.78
N GLN A 430 5.76 22.42 -19.44
CA GLN A 430 4.55 22.26 -20.25
C GLN A 430 4.10 20.80 -20.29
N ILE A 431 2.80 20.61 -20.56
CA ILE A 431 2.19 19.30 -20.75
C ILE A 431 1.83 19.11 -22.21
N ARG A 432 2.32 18.03 -22.83
CA ARG A 432 2.06 17.68 -24.23
C ARG A 432 1.16 16.45 -24.31
N PRO A 433 -0.08 16.56 -24.82
CA PRO A 433 -0.87 15.38 -25.15
C PRO A 433 -0.46 14.84 -26.52
N VAL A 434 -0.61 13.52 -26.72
CA VAL A 434 -0.52 12.92 -28.05
C VAL A 434 -1.43 13.67 -29.04
N PRO A 435 -1.00 13.90 -30.28
CA PRO A 435 -1.86 14.49 -31.29
C PRO A 435 -3.09 13.59 -31.48
N GLN A 436 -4.30 14.17 -31.38
CA GLN A 436 -5.49 13.44 -31.82
C GLN A 436 -5.38 13.24 -33.33
N PRO A 437 -5.62 12.03 -33.86
CA PRO A 437 -5.68 11.83 -35.29
C PRO A 437 -6.76 12.76 -35.84
N VAL A 438 -6.36 13.66 -36.74
CA VAL A 438 -7.28 14.57 -37.42
C VAL A 438 -8.31 13.70 -38.13
N ALA A 439 -9.59 13.83 -37.75
CA ALA A 439 -10.66 13.16 -38.46
C ALA A 439 -10.57 13.59 -39.93
N GLN A 440 -10.23 12.65 -40.81
CA GLN A 440 -10.37 12.87 -42.24
C GLN A 440 -11.88 13.02 -42.50
N THR A 441 -12.34 14.26 -42.57
CA THR A 441 -13.63 14.59 -43.17
C THR A 441 -13.58 14.12 -44.61
N GLY A 442 -14.21 12.98 -44.87
CA GLY A 442 -14.53 12.50 -46.22
C GLY A 442 -15.73 13.21 -46.79
#